data_AF-A0A2V0MX39-F1
#
_entry.id   AF-A0A2V0MX39-F1
#
_cell.length_a   1.000
_cell.length_b   1.000
_cell.length_c   1.000
_cell.angle_alpha   90.00
_cell.angle_beta   90.00
_cell.angle_gamma   90.00
#
_symmetry.space_group_name_H-M   'P 1'
#
loop_
_entity.id
_entity.type
_entity.pdbx_description
1 polymer ?
#
loop_
_entity_poly.entity_id
_entity_poly.type
_entity_poly.pdbx_seq_one_letter_code
_entity_poly.pdbx_strand_id
1 'polypeptide(L)'
;MLILAIDTATPAVTAGVVRDGEVPAERVTVDARAHAERITPNVLAALADADLAMADLDAVVVGCGPGPFTGLRVGMASAAAYGHALDIPVYGVCSLDAIGGQTAGEALVVTDARRREIYWARYRDGIRVDGPAVNAPPDVDPAGAQVVAGSPEHAALFDLPHCGPTHPTPGGLVAAVTDWSGSPPPLVPLYLRRPDAKAPAAQVTFGPLTPDDARRCAELEALLFPGDDPWPKAAFLRELAAKHNRYVAARAGDLVVGYAGISRLGRTPPFEYEVHTIGVDPAFQGRGIGRRLLNELLEFADGGVVHLEVRTDNDAAIALYRSFGFTDVGVRRRYYRVSGADAYTMRREAQ
;
A
#
# COMPACT_ATOMS: atom_id res chain seq x y z
N MET A 1 26.89 -3.02 -25.42
CA MET A 1 26.38 -3.71 -24.21
C MET A 1 25.03 -4.32 -24.56
N LEU A 2 24.80 -5.59 -24.23
CA LEU A 2 23.54 -6.29 -24.45
C LEU A 2 22.71 -6.30 -23.16
N ILE A 3 21.53 -5.69 -23.20
CA ILE A 3 20.68 -5.49 -22.04
C ILE A 3 19.37 -6.24 -22.23
N LEU A 4 18.95 -6.99 -21.20
CA LEU A 4 17.59 -7.48 -21.11
C LEU A 4 16.71 -6.41 -20.46
N ALA A 5 15.66 -5.96 -21.13
CA ALA A 5 14.70 -5.01 -20.59
C ALA A 5 13.33 -5.66 -20.39
N ILE A 6 12.77 -5.55 -19.18
CA ILE A 6 11.47 -6.13 -18.85
C ILE A 6 10.55 -5.16 -18.09
N ASP A 7 9.24 -5.24 -18.35
CA ASP A 7 8.23 -4.51 -17.60
C ASP A 7 6.96 -5.34 -17.43
N THR A 8 6.39 -5.26 -16.23
CA THR A 8 5.13 -5.92 -15.85
C THR A 8 4.24 -4.97 -15.05
N ALA A 9 4.48 -3.66 -15.16
CA ALA A 9 3.76 -2.61 -14.44
C ALA A 9 2.41 -2.30 -15.09
N THR A 10 2.28 -2.57 -16.38
CA THR A 10 1.06 -2.34 -17.17
C THR A 10 0.39 -3.68 -17.56
N PRO A 11 -0.77 -3.67 -18.23
CA PRO A 11 -1.32 -4.89 -18.83
C PRO A 11 -0.43 -5.53 -19.89
N ALA A 12 0.52 -4.79 -20.47
CA ALA A 12 1.53 -5.31 -21.36
C ALA A 12 2.68 -5.93 -20.55
N VAL A 13 2.88 -7.23 -20.72
CA VAL A 13 4.03 -7.98 -20.21
C VAL A 13 5.13 -7.88 -21.26
N THR A 14 6.05 -6.95 -21.06
CA THR A 14 7.12 -6.62 -22.01
C THR A 14 8.41 -7.33 -21.62
N ALA A 15 9.05 -7.98 -22.60
CA ALA A 15 10.45 -8.36 -22.52
C ALA A 15 11.12 -8.11 -23.87
N GLY A 16 12.34 -7.58 -23.87
CA GLY A 16 13.13 -7.41 -25.09
C GLY A 16 14.60 -7.28 -24.81
N VAL A 17 15.41 -7.48 -25.84
CA VAL A 17 16.85 -7.25 -25.78
C VAL A 17 17.18 -5.94 -26.47
N VAL A 18 18.12 -5.20 -25.89
CA VAL A 18 18.59 -3.92 -26.42
C VAL A 18 20.09 -3.98 -26.57
N ARG A 19 20.60 -3.61 -27.75
CA ARG A 19 22.03 -3.54 -28.04
C ARG A 19 22.31 -2.20 -28.70
N ASP A 20 23.14 -1.39 -28.05
CA ASP A 20 23.65 -0.13 -28.58
C ASP A 20 22.54 0.84 -29.06
N GLY A 21 21.42 0.88 -28.30
CA GLY A 21 20.24 1.71 -28.58
C GLY A 21 19.21 1.08 -29.50
N GLU A 22 19.55 -0.01 -30.19
CA GLU A 22 18.65 -0.77 -31.05
C GLU A 22 17.95 -1.88 -30.25
N VAL A 23 16.75 -2.30 -30.70
CA VAL A 23 15.99 -3.39 -30.10
C VAL A 23 15.97 -4.59 -31.07
N PRO A 24 16.98 -5.49 -31.04
CA PRO A 24 17.02 -6.65 -31.94
C PRO A 24 15.77 -7.52 -31.91
N ALA A 25 15.15 -7.67 -30.74
CA ALA A 25 13.90 -8.40 -30.58
C ALA A 25 13.15 -7.99 -29.32
N GLU A 26 11.82 -8.05 -29.39
CA GLU A 26 10.92 -7.87 -28.27
C GLU A 26 9.72 -8.80 -28.36
N ARG A 27 9.15 -9.11 -27.20
CA ARG A 27 7.92 -9.86 -27.03
C ARG A 27 7.03 -9.16 -26.02
N VAL A 28 5.84 -8.80 -26.48
CA VAL A 28 4.81 -8.17 -25.66
C VAL A 28 3.59 -9.07 -25.64
N THR A 29 3.11 -9.41 -24.45
CA THR A 29 1.80 -10.04 -24.26
C THR A 29 0.89 -9.09 -23.51
N VAL A 30 -0.19 -8.64 -24.13
CA VAL A 30 -1.18 -7.77 -23.49
C VAL A 30 -2.23 -8.64 -22.78
N ASP A 31 -1.93 -8.98 -21.53
CA ASP A 31 -2.85 -9.63 -20.62
C ASP A 31 -2.48 -9.27 -19.17
N ALA A 32 -3.33 -8.47 -18.55
CA ALA A 32 -3.17 -8.00 -17.18
C ALA A 32 -2.97 -9.09 -16.12
N ARG A 33 -3.40 -10.32 -16.39
CA ARG A 33 -3.34 -11.45 -15.44
C ARG A 33 -2.20 -12.41 -15.72
N ALA A 34 -1.54 -12.29 -16.87
CA ALA A 34 -0.56 -13.26 -17.33
C ALA A 34 0.89 -12.90 -17.01
N HIS A 35 1.16 -11.84 -16.24
CA HIS A 35 2.52 -11.38 -15.91
C HIS A 35 3.42 -12.50 -15.34
N ALA A 36 2.90 -13.34 -14.44
CA ALA A 36 3.66 -14.47 -13.88
C ALA A 36 3.93 -15.58 -14.91
N GLU A 37 2.98 -15.85 -15.80
CA GLU A 37 3.07 -16.95 -16.77
C GLU A 37 3.81 -16.55 -18.05
N ARG A 38 3.87 -15.24 -18.37
CA ARG A 38 4.38 -14.73 -19.65
C ARG A 38 5.74 -14.08 -19.59
N ILE A 39 6.19 -13.61 -18.44
CA ILE A 39 7.46 -12.90 -18.36
C ILE A 39 8.64 -13.77 -18.82
N THR A 40 8.76 -14.98 -18.28
CA THR A 40 9.85 -15.90 -18.68
C THR A 40 9.73 -16.37 -20.13
N PRO A 41 8.55 -16.80 -20.63
CA PRO A 41 8.40 -17.12 -22.05
C PRO A 41 8.73 -15.95 -22.99
N ASN A 42 8.35 -14.72 -22.64
CA ASN A 42 8.65 -13.55 -23.47
C ASN A 42 10.15 -13.26 -23.51
N VAL A 43 10.85 -13.39 -22.37
CA VAL A 43 12.32 -13.25 -22.31
C VAL A 43 13.01 -14.29 -23.19
N LEU A 44 12.64 -15.57 -23.06
CA LEU A 44 13.24 -16.66 -23.85
C LEU A 44 12.97 -16.50 -25.35
N ALA A 45 11.75 -16.12 -25.72
CA ALA A 45 11.40 -15.89 -27.11
C ALA A 45 12.13 -14.68 -27.70
N ALA A 46 12.26 -13.57 -26.97
CA ALA A 46 13.00 -12.40 -27.44
C ALA A 46 14.49 -12.71 -27.65
N LEU A 47 15.12 -13.47 -26.74
CA LEU A 47 16.49 -13.95 -26.92
C LEU A 47 16.63 -14.85 -28.15
N ALA A 48 15.72 -15.80 -28.32
CA ALA A 48 15.73 -16.71 -29.47
C ALA A 48 15.53 -15.99 -30.81
N ASP A 49 14.61 -15.01 -30.88
CA ASP A 49 14.38 -14.22 -32.10
C ASP A 49 15.61 -13.38 -32.49
N ALA A 50 16.41 -12.99 -31.51
CA ALA A 50 17.65 -12.24 -31.73
C ALA A 50 18.89 -13.15 -31.92
N ASP A 51 18.73 -14.47 -31.89
CA ASP A 51 19.82 -15.46 -31.91
C ASP A 51 20.85 -15.24 -30.78
N LEU A 52 20.35 -15.01 -29.57
CA LEU A 52 21.14 -14.73 -28.37
C LEU A 52 20.82 -15.73 -27.26
N ALA A 53 21.79 -15.97 -26.38
CA ALA A 53 21.65 -16.78 -25.18
C ALA A 53 21.56 -15.90 -23.93
N MET A 54 21.02 -16.45 -22.84
CA MET A 54 21.01 -15.80 -21.52
C MET A 54 22.41 -15.36 -21.07
N ALA A 55 23.44 -16.13 -21.42
CA ALA A 55 24.82 -15.86 -21.05
C ALA A 55 25.45 -14.67 -21.81
N ASP A 56 24.81 -14.17 -22.86
CA ASP A 56 25.29 -13.00 -23.62
C ASP A 56 24.89 -11.68 -22.98
N LEU A 57 23.99 -11.71 -21.98
CA LEU A 57 23.46 -10.52 -21.32
C LEU A 57 24.51 -9.89 -20.40
N ASP A 58 24.70 -8.58 -20.55
CA ASP A 58 25.60 -7.77 -19.72
C ASP A 58 24.89 -7.10 -18.54
N ALA A 59 23.57 -6.89 -18.64
CA ALA A 59 22.75 -6.24 -17.62
C ALA A 59 21.25 -6.56 -17.79
N VAL A 60 20.47 -6.30 -16.73
CA VAL A 60 19.00 -6.32 -16.77
C VAL A 60 18.46 -4.94 -16.40
N VAL A 61 17.47 -4.45 -17.13
CA VAL A 61 16.68 -3.25 -16.79
C VAL A 61 15.24 -3.69 -16.53
N VAL A 62 14.66 -3.22 -15.43
CA VAL A 62 13.29 -3.55 -15.05
C VAL A 62 12.48 -2.31 -14.68
N GLY A 63 11.24 -2.26 -15.17
CA GLY A 63 10.27 -1.28 -14.71
C GLY A 63 9.83 -1.55 -13.28
N CYS A 64 10.09 -0.60 -12.39
CA CYS A 64 9.70 -0.63 -10.97
C CYS A 64 8.32 -0.01 -10.71
N GLY A 65 7.57 0.31 -11.77
CA GLY A 65 6.24 0.91 -11.69
C GLY A 65 6.23 2.40 -11.99
N PRO A 66 5.14 3.10 -11.68
CA PRO A 66 3.95 2.63 -10.97
C PRO A 66 3.16 1.52 -11.68
N GLY A 67 2.55 0.63 -10.90
CA GLY A 67 1.81 -0.52 -11.41
C GLY A 67 1.16 -1.36 -10.30
N PRO A 68 0.34 -2.37 -10.63
CA PRO A 68 -0.27 -3.27 -9.66
C PRO A 68 0.78 -4.07 -8.85
N PHE A 69 0.52 -4.29 -7.56
CA PHE A 69 1.44 -4.94 -6.63
C PHE A 69 1.99 -6.28 -7.11
N THR A 70 1.12 -7.19 -7.58
CA THR A 70 1.52 -8.51 -8.06
C THR A 70 2.37 -8.42 -9.31
N GLY A 71 1.97 -7.57 -10.27
CA GLY A 71 2.70 -7.34 -11.51
C GLY A 71 4.12 -6.85 -11.24
N LEU A 72 4.28 -5.79 -10.45
CA LEU A 72 5.59 -5.22 -10.11
C LEU A 72 6.52 -6.24 -9.46
N ARG A 73 6.03 -7.01 -8.48
CA ARG A 73 6.85 -8.02 -7.79
C ARG A 73 7.31 -9.12 -8.72
N VAL A 74 6.45 -9.58 -9.64
CA VAL A 74 6.82 -10.60 -10.60
C VAL A 74 7.95 -10.12 -11.52
N GLY A 75 7.84 -8.91 -12.07
CA GLY A 75 8.90 -8.34 -12.92
C GLY A 75 10.21 -8.15 -12.16
N MET A 76 10.15 -7.45 -11.02
CA MET A 76 11.35 -7.17 -10.21
C MET A 76 12.01 -8.43 -9.67
N ALA A 77 11.24 -9.41 -9.20
CA ALA A 77 11.80 -10.69 -8.73
C ALA A 77 12.43 -11.49 -9.87
N SER A 78 11.82 -11.47 -11.07
CA SER A 78 12.40 -12.11 -12.26
C SER A 78 13.72 -11.44 -12.65
N ALA A 79 13.75 -10.10 -12.70
CA ALA A 79 14.98 -9.35 -12.98
C ALA A 79 16.09 -9.62 -11.96
N ALA A 80 15.76 -9.60 -10.67
CA ALA A 80 16.70 -9.92 -9.60
C ALA A 80 17.22 -11.36 -9.70
N ALA A 81 16.36 -12.32 -10.07
CA ALA A 81 16.75 -13.70 -10.28
C ALA A 81 17.72 -13.85 -11.47
N TYR A 82 17.46 -13.17 -12.59
CA TYR A 82 18.40 -13.15 -13.72
C TYR A 82 19.73 -12.51 -13.36
N GLY A 83 19.71 -11.33 -12.73
CA GLY A 83 20.93 -10.64 -12.28
C GLY A 83 21.76 -11.49 -11.34
N HIS A 84 21.11 -12.15 -10.37
CA HIS A 84 21.80 -13.05 -9.44
C HIS A 84 22.38 -14.29 -10.13
N ALA A 85 21.62 -14.92 -11.03
CA ALA A 85 22.05 -16.16 -11.69
C ALA A 85 23.18 -15.94 -12.70
N LEU A 86 23.22 -14.77 -13.36
CA LEU A 86 24.21 -14.42 -14.37
C LEU A 86 25.37 -13.57 -13.81
N ASP A 87 25.29 -13.15 -12.54
CA ASP A 87 26.23 -12.23 -11.90
C ASP A 87 26.35 -10.88 -12.65
N ILE A 88 25.21 -10.32 -13.06
CA ILE A 88 25.11 -9.06 -13.82
C ILE A 88 24.28 -8.01 -13.10
N PRO A 89 24.57 -6.70 -13.30
CA PRO A 89 23.83 -5.62 -12.65
C PRO A 89 22.35 -5.56 -13.09
N VAL A 90 21.48 -5.16 -12.16
CA VAL A 90 20.04 -4.97 -12.40
C VAL A 90 19.65 -3.53 -12.09
N TYR A 91 19.17 -2.82 -13.10
CA TYR A 91 18.76 -1.42 -13.01
C TYR A 91 17.24 -1.31 -12.92
N GLY A 92 16.75 -0.59 -11.91
CA GLY A 92 15.33 -0.27 -11.78
C GLY A 92 15.02 1.11 -12.35
N VAL A 93 13.99 1.22 -13.17
CA VAL A 93 13.52 2.50 -13.74
C VAL A 93 12.02 2.69 -13.51
N CYS A 94 11.53 3.94 -13.58
CA CYS A 94 10.10 4.19 -13.60
C CYS A 94 9.52 3.73 -14.94
N SER A 95 8.49 2.91 -14.91
CA SER A 95 7.77 2.43 -16.09
C SER A 95 7.15 3.56 -16.91
N LEU A 96 6.73 4.67 -16.27
CA LEU A 96 6.25 5.83 -17.03
C LEU A 96 7.38 6.55 -17.78
N ASP A 97 8.63 6.52 -17.27
CA ASP A 97 9.77 7.15 -17.96
C ASP A 97 10.08 6.41 -19.26
N ALA A 98 9.86 5.10 -19.30
CA ALA A 98 9.98 4.31 -20.52
C ALA A 98 8.96 4.69 -21.61
N ILE A 99 7.87 5.37 -21.26
CA ILE A 99 6.90 5.92 -22.21
C ILE A 99 7.23 7.40 -22.48
N GLY A 100 7.29 8.20 -21.42
CA GLY A 100 7.45 9.65 -21.50
C GLY A 100 8.79 10.09 -22.05
N GLY A 101 9.86 9.30 -21.85
CA GLY A 101 11.18 9.55 -22.42
C GLY A 101 11.22 9.58 -23.95
N GLN A 102 10.19 9.04 -24.60
CA GLN A 102 10.05 9.01 -26.07
C GLN A 102 9.11 10.10 -26.60
N THR A 103 8.58 10.95 -25.73
CA THR A 103 7.70 12.06 -26.11
C THR A 103 8.48 13.34 -26.39
N ALA A 104 7.91 14.23 -27.20
CA ALA A 104 8.47 15.55 -27.48
C ALA A 104 7.48 16.64 -27.02
N GLY A 105 7.98 17.84 -26.73
CA GLY A 105 7.15 18.93 -26.21
C GLY A 105 6.56 18.60 -24.84
N GLU A 106 5.40 19.19 -24.52
CA GLU A 106 4.70 18.98 -23.27
C GLU A 106 3.74 17.78 -23.39
N ALA A 107 4.00 16.70 -22.67
CA ALA A 107 3.23 15.46 -22.75
C ALA A 107 2.74 15.01 -21.37
N LEU A 108 1.53 14.46 -21.34
CA LEU A 108 0.99 13.73 -20.19
C LEU A 108 1.07 12.23 -20.50
N VAL A 109 1.70 11.44 -19.64
CA VAL A 109 1.70 9.97 -19.78
C VAL A 109 0.69 9.40 -18.80
N VAL A 110 -0.19 8.52 -19.27
CA VAL A 110 -1.21 7.88 -18.43
C VAL A 110 -1.26 6.36 -18.62
N THR A 111 -1.42 5.62 -17.52
CA THR A 111 -1.66 4.17 -17.54
C THR A 111 -2.71 3.78 -16.50
N ASP A 112 -3.29 2.58 -16.66
CA ASP A 112 -4.36 2.07 -15.78
C ASP A 112 -3.87 1.84 -14.33
N ALA A 113 -4.42 2.57 -13.36
CA ALA A 113 -4.19 2.33 -11.93
C ALA A 113 -5.27 1.47 -11.26
N ARG A 114 -6.21 0.93 -12.05
CA ARG A 114 -7.43 0.24 -11.65
C ARG A 114 -8.37 1.17 -10.86
N ARG A 115 -9.56 0.65 -10.53
CA ARG A 115 -10.58 1.33 -9.71
C ARG A 115 -10.93 2.75 -10.18
N ARG A 116 -10.94 2.98 -11.49
CA ARG A 116 -11.26 4.29 -12.11
C ARG A 116 -10.23 5.38 -11.77
N GLU A 117 -9.00 4.98 -11.47
CA GLU A 117 -7.85 5.86 -11.29
C GLU A 117 -6.82 5.62 -12.40
N ILE A 118 -5.91 6.57 -12.58
CA ILE A 118 -4.79 6.49 -13.51
C ILE A 118 -3.47 6.75 -12.79
N TYR A 119 -2.42 6.06 -13.23
CA TYR A 119 -1.06 6.48 -12.96
C TYR A 119 -0.67 7.50 -14.01
N TRP A 120 -0.11 8.62 -13.59
CA TRP A 120 0.24 9.70 -14.49
C TRP A 120 1.58 10.34 -14.14
N ALA A 121 2.21 10.95 -15.14
CA ALA A 121 3.38 11.81 -15.00
C ALA A 121 3.43 12.80 -16.16
N ARG A 122 4.04 13.96 -15.95
CA ARG A 122 4.21 15.00 -16.98
C ARG A 122 5.63 15.04 -17.48
N TYR A 123 5.79 15.24 -18.78
CA TYR A 123 7.07 15.28 -19.46
C TYR A 123 7.20 16.54 -20.29
N ARG A 124 8.42 17.09 -20.33
CA ARG A 124 8.84 18.12 -21.25
C ARG A 124 10.04 17.60 -22.02
N ASP A 125 9.90 17.44 -23.33
CA ASP A 125 10.97 16.97 -24.22
C ASP A 125 11.64 15.68 -23.71
N GLY A 126 10.81 14.70 -23.33
CA GLY A 126 11.28 13.41 -22.80
C GLY A 126 11.67 13.43 -21.32
N ILE A 127 11.75 14.59 -20.67
CA ILE A 127 12.18 14.68 -19.27
C ILE A 127 10.96 14.81 -18.36
N ARG A 128 10.85 13.93 -17.35
CA ARG A 128 9.77 14.00 -16.35
C ARG A 128 9.90 15.28 -15.52
N VAL A 129 8.86 16.11 -15.54
CA VAL A 129 8.77 17.38 -14.80
C VAL A 129 7.82 17.33 -13.61
N ASP A 130 6.89 16.37 -13.58
CA ASP A 130 5.96 16.14 -12.47
C ASP A 130 5.53 14.67 -12.39
N GLY A 131 5.13 14.24 -11.19
CA GLY A 131 4.86 12.85 -10.88
C GLY A 131 6.12 11.97 -10.77
N PRO A 132 5.98 10.63 -10.81
CA PRO A 132 4.74 9.91 -11.07
C PRO A 132 3.77 9.97 -9.88
N ALA A 133 2.46 10.01 -10.17
CA ALA A 133 1.38 10.08 -9.18
C ALA A 133 0.19 9.19 -9.57
N VAL A 134 -0.78 9.06 -8.67
CA VAL A 134 -2.03 8.32 -8.88
C VAL A 134 -3.22 9.17 -8.45
N ASN A 135 -4.18 9.35 -9.34
CA ASN A 135 -5.39 10.15 -9.09
C ASN A 135 -6.54 9.62 -9.95
N ALA A 136 -7.78 10.00 -9.61
CA ALA A 136 -8.89 9.84 -10.54
C ALA A 136 -8.67 10.76 -11.76
N PRO A 137 -9.07 10.35 -12.98
CA PRO A 137 -8.87 11.16 -14.19
C PRO A 137 -9.36 12.62 -14.08
N PRO A 138 -10.53 12.93 -13.48
CA PRO A 138 -10.97 14.32 -13.31
C PRO A 138 -10.09 15.18 -12.39
N ASP A 139 -9.28 14.55 -11.54
CA ASP A 139 -8.37 15.24 -10.61
C ASP A 139 -6.98 15.45 -11.21
N VAL A 140 -6.73 14.93 -12.42
CA VAL A 140 -5.50 15.17 -13.16
C VAL A 140 -5.74 16.34 -14.09
N ASP A 141 -5.22 17.51 -13.72
CA ASP A 141 -5.23 18.68 -14.60
C ASP A 141 -4.41 18.33 -15.87
N PRO A 142 -4.96 18.42 -17.09
CA PRO A 142 -4.20 18.25 -18.32
C PRO A 142 -3.56 19.56 -18.82
N ALA A 143 -3.81 20.71 -18.17
CA ALA A 143 -3.35 22.01 -18.63
C ALA A 143 -1.84 22.01 -18.89
N GLY A 144 -1.44 22.56 -20.04
CA GLY A 144 -0.07 22.60 -20.51
C GLY A 144 0.37 21.42 -21.36
N ALA A 145 -0.28 20.25 -21.28
CA ALA A 145 0.02 19.13 -22.16
C ALA A 145 -0.54 19.36 -23.57
N GLN A 146 0.25 19.03 -24.59
CA GLN A 146 -0.13 19.08 -26.00
C GLN A 146 -0.58 17.71 -26.52
N VAL A 147 -0.09 16.64 -25.90
CA VAL A 147 -0.37 15.25 -26.27
C VAL A 147 -0.48 14.38 -25.02
N VAL A 148 -1.11 13.22 -25.17
CA VAL A 148 -1.21 12.21 -24.12
C VAL A 148 -0.65 10.89 -24.62
N ALA A 149 0.28 10.29 -23.90
CA ALA A 149 0.88 8.99 -24.22
C ALA A 149 0.45 7.90 -23.23
N GLY A 150 0.77 6.64 -23.54
CA GLY A 150 0.41 5.49 -22.71
C GLY A 150 -0.92 4.86 -23.12
N SER A 151 -1.68 4.35 -22.14
CA SER A 151 -2.86 3.52 -22.39
C SER A 151 -3.91 4.25 -23.24
N PRO A 152 -4.28 3.76 -24.44
CA PRO A 152 -5.23 4.46 -25.32
C PRO A 152 -6.59 4.73 -24.67
N GLU A 153 -7.10 3.75 -23.91
CA GLU A 153 -8.38 3.87 -23.19
C GLU A 153 -8.35 5.01 -22.15
N HIS A 154 -7.23 5.18 -21.46
CA HIS A 154 -7.08 6.21 -20.43
C HIS A 154 -6.66 7.55 -21.02
N ALA A 155 -5.90 7.55 -22.12
CA ALA A 155 -5.56 8.76 -22.86
C ALA A 155 -6.81 9.45 -23.41
N ALA A 156 -7.80 8.68 -23.88
CA ALA A 156 -9.08 9.20 -24.37
C ALA A 156 -9.93 9.94 -23.31
N LEU A 157 -9.54 9.89 -22.03
CA LEU A 157 -10.18 10.66 -20.94
C LEU A 157 -9.74 12.13 -20.92
N PHE A 158 -8.67 12.45 -21.64
CA PHE A 158 -8.11 13.78 -21.80
C PHE A 158 -8.34 14.18 -23.25
N ASP A 159 -9.06 15.27 -23.49
CA ASP A 159 -9.42 15.76 -24.83
C ASP A 159 -8.19 16.33 -25.57
N LEU A 160 -7.21 15.46 -25.83
CA LEU A 160 -5.89 15.74 -26.36
C LEU A 160 -5.49 14.64 -27.36
N PRO A 161 -4.66 14.94 -28.37
CA PRO A 161 -4.14 13.94 -29.29
C PRO A 161 -3.36 12.85 -28.55
N HIS A 162 -3.69 11.59 -28.82
CA HIS A 162 -2.93 10.45 -28.31
C HIS A 162 -1.67 10.21 -29.15
N CYS A 163 -0.54 10.00 -28.48
CA CYS A 163 0.72 9.64 -29.11
C CYS A 163 1.31 8.35 -28.52
N GLY A 164 2.16 7.68 -29.29
CA GLY A 164 2.89 6.51 -28.81
C GLY A 164 4.07 6.88 -27.90
N PRO A 165 4.60 5.92 -27.13
CA PRO A 165 4.18 4.52 -27.05
C PRO A 165 3.00 4.29 -26.08
N THR A 166 2.34 3.12 -26.19
CA THR A 166 1.12 2.80 -25.40
C THR A 166 1.39 2.09 -24.07
N HIS A 167 2.60 1.57 -23.91
CA HIS A 167 3.11 0.84 -22.75
C HIS A 167 4.64 0.94 -22.75
N PRO A 168 5.33 0.59 -21.65
CA PRO A 168 6.78 0.62 -21.57
C PRO A 168 7.43 -0.27 -22.63
N THR A 169 8.32 0.30 -23.45
CA THR A 169 9.07 -0.45 -24.47
C THR A 169 10.46 -0.82 -23.95
N PRO A 170 11.11 -1.90 -24.48
CA PRO A 170 12.48 -2.25 -24.13
C PRO A 170 13.46 -1.10 -24.31
N GLY A 171 13.42 -0.43 -25.47
CA GLY A 171 14.26 0.73 -25.77
C GLY A 171 14.00 1.90 -24.81
N GLY A 172 12.73 2.18 -24.48
CA GLY A 172 12.36 3.21 -23.52
C GLY A 172 12.84 2.92 -22.10
N LEU A 173 12.76 1.66 -21.65
CA LEU A 173 13.28 1.24 -20.35
C LEU A 173 14.79 1.47 -20.25
N VAL A 174 15.53 1.06 -21.28
CA VAL A 174 16.99 1.26 -21.33
C VAL A 174 17.36 2.74 -21.38
N ALA A 175 16.65 3.54 -22.18
CA ALA A 175 16.86 4.98 -22.26
C ALA A 175 16.55 5.72 -20.95
N ALA A 176 15.70 5.17 -20.08
CA ALA A 176 15.39 5.74 -18.78
C ALA A 176 16.51 5.54 -17.72
N VAL A 177 17.53 4.72 -18.00
CA VAL A 177 18.69 4.57 -17.11
C VAL A 177 19.63 5.77 -17.31
N THR A 178 19.77 6.59 -16.27
CA THR A 178 20.55 7.84 -16.33
C THR A 178 22.04 7.67 -16.01
N ASP A 179 22.41 6.58 -15.33
CA ASP A 179 23.80 6.29 -14.95
C ASP A 179 24.10 4.79 -15.08
N TRP A 180 25.07 4.47 -15.94
CA TRP A 180 25.59 3.12 -16.20
C TRP A 180 26.97 2.86 -15.58
N SER A 181 27.56 3.87 -14.94
CA SER A 181 28.95 3.82 -14.48
C SER A 181 29.13 3.26 -13.06
N GLY A 182 28.05 3.23 -12.27
CA GLY A 182 28.02 2.77 -10.88
C GLY A 182 27.34 1.42 -10.66
N SER A 183 27.43 0.91 -9.43
CA SER A 183 26.62 -0.24 -9.01
C SER A 183 25.17 0.23 -8.82
N PRO A 184 24.17 -0.44 -9.44
CA PRO A 184 22.79 -0.01 -9.33
C PRO A 184 22.28 -0.11 -7.89
N PRO A 185 21.43 0.83 -7.44
CA PRO A 185 20.80 0.74 -6.13
C PRO A 185 19.83 -0.46 -6.07
N PRO A 186 19.42 -0.90 -4.86
CA PRO A 186 18.38 -1.90 -4.71
C PRO A 186 17.09 -1.50 -5.44
N LEU A 187 16.40 -2.48 -6.03
CA LEU A 187 15.13 -2.24 -6.71
C LEU A 187 14.06 -1.78 -5.71
N VAL A 188 13.55 -0.55 -5.89
CA VAL A 188 12.49 0.02 -5.05
C VAL A 188 11.20 0.10 -5.86
N PRO A 189 10.12 -0.57 -5.44
CA PRO A 189 8.85 -0.53 -6.16
C PRO A 189 8.15 0.82 -5.95
N LEU A 190 7.64 1.41 -7.04
CA LEU A 190 6.82 2.62 -7.03
C LEU A 190 5.37 2.28 -6.70
N TYR A 191 5.12 1.89 -5.44
CA TYR A 191 3.79 1.70 -4.89
C TYR A 191 3.14 3.05 -4.57
N LEU A 192 2.74 3.78 -5.62
CA LEU A 192 2.04 5.05 -5.47
C LEU A 192 0.62 4.88 -4.90
N ARG A 193 0.13 3.65 -4.97
CA ARG A 193 -1.08 3.18 -4.32
C ARG A 193 -0.71 2.15 -3.26
N ARG A 194 -1.37 2.20 -2.10
CA ARG A 194 -1.30 1.07 -1.14
C ARG A 194 -1.78 -0.21 -1.85
N PRO A 195 -1.01 -1.30 -1.81
CA PRO A 195 -1.36 -2.54 -2.50
C PRO A 195 -2.78 -3.01 -2.20
N ASP A 196 -3.55 -3.27 -3.26
CA ASP A 196 -4.86 -3.91 -3.17
C ASP A 196 -4.78 -5.43 -3.03
N ALA A 197 -3.56 -5.98 -3.03
CA ALA A 197 -3.36 -7.30 -2.53
C ALA A 197 -3.79 -7.29 -1.06
N LYS A 198 -4.98 -7.85 -0.78
CA LYS A 198 -5.15 -8.59 0.46
C LYS A 198 -3.99 -9.59 0.45
N ALA A 199 -2.90 -9.24 1.14
CA ALA A 199 -1.91 -10.23 1.54
C ALA A 199 -2.73 -11.41 2.08
N PRO A 200 -2.39 -12.68 1.72
CA PRO A 200 -3.05 -13.84 2.32
C PRO A 200 -3.12 -13.53 3.81
N ALA A 201 -4.34 -13.44 4.35
CA ALA A 201 -4.59 -12.72 5.59
C ALA A 201 -3.58 -13.19 6.61
N ALA A 202 -2.55 -12.37 6.88
CA ALA A 202 -1.50 -12.75 7.78
C ALA A 202 -2.21 -13.15 9.06
N GLN A 203 -1.99 -14.38 9.51
CA GLN A 203 -2.72 -14.93 10.64
C GLN A 203 -2.59 -13.94 11.79
N VAL A 204 -3.72 -13.34 12.18
CA VAL A 204 -3.70 -12.33 13.23
C VAL A 204 -3.58 -13.06 14.55
N THR A 205 -2.48 -12.82 15.26
CA THR A 205 -2.25 -13.33 16.60
C THR A 205 -2.59 -12.26 17.63
N PHE A 206 -3.01 -12.69 18.82
CA PHE A 206 -3.39 -11.80 19.92
C PHE A 206 -2.44 -12.07 21.09
N GLY A 207 -2.01 -11.01 21.77
CA GLY A 207 -1.08 -11.12 22.87
C GLY A 207 -0.93 -9.80 23.63
N PRO A 208 -0.08 -9.75 24.67
CA PRO A 208 0.14 -8.53 25.42
C PRO A 208 0.63 -7.39 24.52
N LEU A 209 0.16 -6.18 24.79
CA LEU A 209 0.75 -4.96 24.27
C LEU A 209 1.95 -4.59 25.16
N THR A 210 3.06 -4.22 24.54
CA THR A 210 4.34 -3.94 25.22
C THR A 210 4.77 -2.50 25.01
N PRO A 211 5.70 -1.96 25.81
CA PRO A 211 6.22 -0.59 25.63
C PRO A 211 6.80 -0.32 24.22
N ASP A 212 7.32 -1.34 23.54
CA ASP A 212 7.89 -1.20 22.19
C ASP A 212 6.80 -0.94 21.14
N ASP A 213 5.57 -1.40 21.39
CA ASP A 213 4.42 -1.17 20.50
C ASP A 213 3.86 0.26 20.59
N ALA A 214 4.21 1.01 21.63
CA ALA A 214 3.58 2.30 21.95
C ALA A 214 3.70 3.35 20.82
N ARG A 215 4.79 3.30 20.03
CA ARG A 215 4.93 4.16 18.84
C ARG A 215 3.87 3.82 17.80
N ARG A 216 3.71 2.53 17.49
CA ARG A 216 2.75 2.07 16.47
C ARG A 216 1.30 2.31 16.90
N CYS A 217 0.99 2.17 18.20
CA CYS A 217 -0.33 2.50 18.72
C CYS A 217 -0.66 3.99 18.55
N ALA A 218 0.29 4.89 18.80
CA ALA A 218 0.08 6.32 18.59
C ALA A 218 -0.14 6.68 17.11
N GLU A 219 0.53 5.99 16.19
CA GLU A 219 0.27 6.13 14.74
C GLU A 219 -1.14 5.68 14.37
N LEU A 220 -1.62 4.57 14.95
CA LEU A 220 -2.97 4.07 14.74
C LEU A 220 -4.02 5.02 15.33
N GLU A 221 -3.81 5.56 16.53
CA GLU A 221 -4.67 6.58 17.14
C GLU A 221 -4.82 7.80 16.23
N ALA A 222 -3.71 8.35 15.74
CA ALA A 222 -3.72 9.51 14.85
C ALA A 222 -4.47 9.22 13.53
N LEU A 223 -4.41 7.97 13.04
CA LEU A 223 -5.12 7.53 11.85
C LEU A 223 -6.63 7.32 12.10
N LEU A 224 -6.99 6.76 13.25
CA LEU A 224 -8.36 6.35 13.58
C LEU A 224 -9.21 7.49 14.12
N PHE A 225 -8.59 8.45 14.81
CA PHE A 225 -9.27 9.54 15.48
C PHE A 225 -8.69 10.90 15.05
N PRO A 226 -8.70 11.22 13.73
CA PRO A 226 -8.18 12.49 13.26
C PRO A 226 -9.03 13.64 13.83
N GLY A 227 -8.38 14.56 14.55
CA GLY A 227 -9.05 15.72 15.12
C GLY A 227 -9.75 15.49 16.47
N ASP A 228 -9.46 14.40 17.19
CA ASP A 228 -10.04 14.09 18.51
C ASP A 228 -8.98 13.84 19.60
N ASP A 229 -7.92 14.66 19.63
CA ASP A 229 -6.80 14.55 20.58
C ASP A 229 -6.23 13.12 20.72
N PRO A 230 -5.75 12.54 19.60
CA PRO A 230 -5.32 11.15 19.55
C PRO A 230 -4.18 10.88 20.54
N TRP A 231 -4.20 9.71 21.16
CA TRP A 231 -3.24 9.40 22.22
C TRP A 231 -1.79 9.39 21.69
N PRO A 232 -0.90 10.21 22.27
CA PRO A 232 0.51 10.17 21.90
C PRO A 232 1.19 8.93 22.50
N LYS A 233 2.37 8.57 21.98
CA LYS A 233 3.21 7.46 22.50
C LYS A 233 3.34 7.49 24.03
N ALA A 234 3.52 8.68 24.60
CA ALA A 234 3.67 8.87 26.05
C ALA A 234 2.43 8.44 26.85
N ALA A 235 1.22 8.56 26.30
CA ALA A 235 0.00 8.08 26.94
C ALA A 235 -0.01 6.56 27.04
N PHE A 236 0.29 5.84 25.95
CA PHE A 236 0.41 4.38 25.98
C PHE A 236 1.48 3.90 26.97
N LEU A 237 2.66 4.53 27.00
CA LEU A 237 3.71 4.16 27.94
C LEU A 237 3.26 4.29 29.41
N ARG A 238 2.48 5.33 29.74
CA ARG A 238 1.93 5.52 31.10
C ARG A 238 0.92 4.42 31.43
N GLU A 239 -0.02 4.15 30.53
CA GLU A 239 -1.05 3.15 30.77
C GLU A 239 -0.48 1.73 30.85
N LEU A 240 0.54 1.40 30.05
CA LEU A 240 1.23 0.12 30.10
C LEU A 240 2.03 -0.09 31.38
N ALA A 241 2.46 0.99 32.04
CA ALA A 241 3.17 0.91 33.32
C ALA A 241 2.22 0.68 34.52
N ALA A 242 0.93 0.94 34.36
CA ALA A 242 -0.06 0.81 35.42
C ALA A 242 -0.47 -0.66 35.64
N LYS A 243 -0.18 -1.19 36.83
CA LYS A 243 -0.42 -2.62 37.18
C LYS A 243 -1.89 -3.06 37.18
N HIS A 244 -2.82 -2.12 37.18
CA HIS A 244 -4.26 -2.39 37.18
C HIS A 244 -4.86 -2.34 35.77
N ASN A 245 -4.03 -2.04 34.77
CA ASN A 245 -4.43 -2.01 33.38
C ASN A 245 -4.07 -3.32 32.67
N ARG A 246 -4.90 -3.68 31.69
CA ARG A 246 -4.64 -4.76 30.75
C ARG A 246 -4.74 -4.22 29.34
N TYR A 247 -3.66 -4.36 28.58
CA TYR A 247 -3.61 -3.98 27.17
C TYR A 247 -3.23 -5.19 26.31
N VAL A 248 -3.93 -5.32 25.20
CA VAL A 248 -3.80 -6.44 24.25
C VAL A 248 -3.54 -5.87 22.86
N ALA A 249 -2.67 -6.52 22.10
CA ALA A 249 -2.40 -6.20 20.71
C ALA A 249 -2.87 -7.33 19.80
N ALA A 250 -3.36 -6.95 18.61
CA ALA A 250 -3.55 -7.81 17.47
C ALA A 250 -2.39 -7.60 16.49
N ARG A 251 -1.70 -8.68 16.09
CA ARG A 251 -0.49 -8.61 15.25
C ARG A 251 -0.62 -9.42 13.97
N ALA A 252 -0.14 -8.85 12.87
CA ALA A 252 0.06 -9.53 11.59
C ALA A 252 1.57 -9.69 11.37
N GLY A 253 2.12 -10.85 11.73
CA GLY A 253 3.58 -10.98 11.92
C GLY A 253 4.02 -10.13 13.11
N ASP A 254 5.03 -9.27 12.92
CA ASP A 254 5.51 -8.34 13.95
C ASP A 254 4.76 -7.00 13.97
N LEU A 255 3.89 -6.75 12.99
CA LEU A 255 3.16 -5.49 12.87
C LEU A 255 1.93 -5.48 13.76
N VAL A 256 1.82 -4.50 14.65
CA VAL A 256 0.57 -4.21 15.39
C VAL A 256 -0.45 -3.61 14.44
N VAL A 257 -1.58 -4.32 14.29
CA VAL A 257 -2.71 -3.98 13.42
C VAL A 257 -3.98 -3.69 14.20
N GLY A 258 -3.95 -3.84 15.53
CA GLY A 258 -5.01 -3.42 16.43
C GLY A 258 -4.55 -3.49 17.87
N TYR A 259 -5.24 -2.77 18.75
CA TYR A 259 -4.95 -2.73 20.18
C TYR A 259 -6.23 -2.45 20.96
N ALA A 260 -6.24 -2.84 22.23
CA ALA A 260 -7.30 -2.46 23.15
C ALA A 260 -6.78 -2.39 24.58
N GLY A 261 -7.38 -1.55 25.41
CA GLY A 261 -6.99 -1.33 26.79
C GLY A 261 -8.18 -1.25 27.74
N ILE A 262 -8.03 -1.86 28.92
CA ILE A 262 -9.02 -1.80 30.00
C ILE A 262 -8.31 -1.56 31.33
N SER A 263 -8.94 -0.79 32.21
CA SER A 263 -8.50 -0.55 33.58
C SER A 263 -9.45 -1.18 34.58
N ARG A 264 -8.88 -1.76 35.64
CA ARG A 264 -9.63 -2.17 36.83
C ARG A 264 -9.72 -1.01 37.81
N LEU A 265 -10.95 -0.63 38.13
CA LEU A 265 -11.29 0.42 39.09
C LEU A 265 -11.49 -0.15 40.50
N GLY A 266 -11.17 0.66 41.51
CA GLY A 266 -11.33 0.29 42.92
C GLY A 266 -10.17 -0.53 43.50
N ARG A 267 -10.14 -0.61 44.84
CA ARG A 267 -9.08 -1.30 45.61
C ARG A 267 -9.51 -2.67 46.15
N THR A 268 -10.81 -2.88 46.34
CA THR A 268 -11.40 -4.09 46.92
C THR A 268 -12.58 -4.56 46.07
N PRO A 269 -12.82 -5.87 45.91
CA PRO A 269 -13.97 -6.39 45.18
C PRO A 269 -15.33 -5.96 45.77
N PRO A 270 -16.42 -5.95 44.96
CA PRO A 270 -16.43 -6.21 43.52
C PRO A 270 -15.75 -5.08 42.74
N PHE A 271 -14.97 -5.44 41.72
CA PHE A 271 -14.31 -4.46 40.88
C PHE A 271 -15.20 -4.01 39.73
N GLU A 272 -15.08 -2.74 39.36
CA GLU A 272 -15.59 -2.22 38.09
C GLU A 272 -14.42 -2.06 37.12
N TYR A 273 -14.72 -1.97 35.83
CA TYR A 273 -13.73 -1.85 34.79
C TYR A 273 -14.12 -0.78 33.78
N GLU A 274 -13.13 -0.15 33.16
CA GLU A 274 -13.32 0.89 32.14
C GLU A 274 -12.47 0.56 30.92
N VAL A 275 -13.12 0.41 29.76
CA VAL A 275 -12.40 0.27 28.47
C VAL A 275 -11.93 1.64 28.06
N HIS A 276 -10.61 1.84 27.99
CA HIS A 276 -10.00 3.12 27.64
C HIS A 276 -10.04 3.40 26.14
N THR A 277 -9.64 2.41 25.34
CA THR A 277 -9.49 2.54 23.90
C THR A 277 -9.54 1.17 23.24
N ILE A 278 -10.07 1.14 22.02
CA ILE A 278 -10.01 -0.01 21.13
C ILE A 278 -9.87 0.51 19.70
N GLY A 279 -8.83 0.07 19.01
CA GLY A 279 -8.50 0.51 17.67
C GLY A 279 -8.08 -0.67 16.80
N VAL A 280 -8.52 -0.67 15.54
CA VAL A 280 -8.08 -1.63 14.52
C VAL A 280 -7.74 -0.85 13.27
N ASP A 281 -6.54 -1.09 12.73
CA ASP A 281 -6.07 -0.50 11.48
C ASP A 281 -7.15 -0.65 10.39
N PRO A 282 -7.52 0.43 9.66
CA PRO A 282 -8.55 0.38 8.62
C PRO A 282 -8.33 -0.73 7.59
N ALA A 283 -7.08 -1.08 7.27
CA ALA A 283 -6.78 -2.17 6.33
C ALA A 283 -7.16 -3.57 6.87
N PHE A 284 -7.35 -3.69 8.18
CA PHE A 284 -7.64 -4.94 8.90
C PHE A 284 -9.05 -4.98 9.53
N GLN A 285 -9.83 -3.90 9.40
CA GLN A 285 -11.23 -3.84 9.86
C GLN A 285 -12.14 -4.80 9.09
N GLY A 286 -13.32 -5.09 9.66
CA GLY A 286 -14.31 -6.01 9.07
C GLY A 286 -13.92 -7.50 9.15
N ARG A 287 -12.83 -7.84 9.86
CA ARG A 287 -12.32 -9.23 9.99
C ARG A 287 -12.52 -9.85 11.37
N GLY A 288 -13.35 -9.23 12.21
CA GLY A 288 -13.61 -9.70 13.59
C GLY A 288 -12.53 -9.38 14.62
N ILE A 289 -11.47 -8.64 14.26
CA ILE A 289 -10.35 -8.31 15.18
C ILE A 289 -10.84 -7.50 16.38
N GLY A 290 -11.65 -6.45 16.16
CA GLY A 290 -12.20 -5.64 17.26
C GLY A 290 -13.08 -6.47 18.21
N ARG A 291 -13.86 -7.42 17.66
CA ARG A 291 -14.63 -8.37 18.46
C ARG A 291 -13.73 -9.25 19.33
N ARG A 292 -12.63 -9.77 18.76
CA ARG A 292 -11.69 -10.60 19.53
C ARG A 292 -10.95 -9.78 20.60
N LEU A 293 -10.51 -8.57 20.28
CA LEU A 293 -9.87 -7.66 21.25
C LEU A 293 -10.81 -7.34 22.42
N LEU A 294 -12.06 -6.96 22.14
CA LEU A 294 -13.05 -6.70 23.19
C LEU A 294 -13.31 -7.93 24.06
N ASN A 295 -13.41 -9.11 23.46
CA ASN A 295 -13.57 -10.36 24.21
C ASN A 295 -12.41 -10.59 25.20
N GLU A 296 -11.16 -10.37 24.78
CA GLU A 296 -9.98 -10.51 25.67
C GLU A 296 -10.01 -9.50 26.84
N LEU A 297 -10.55 -8.28 26.62
CA LEU A 297 -10.73 -7.30 27.69
C LEU A 297 -11.83 -7.75 28.67
N LEU A 298 -12.93 -8.31 28.17
CA LEU A 298 -14.04 -8.77 29.00
C LEU A 298 -13.70 -10.05 29.78
N GLU A 299 -12.86 -10.93 29.23
CA GLU A 299 -12.30 -12.08 29.95
C GLU A 299 -11.40 -11.61 31.13
N PHE A 300 -10.67 -10.51 30.96
CA PHE A 300 -9.93 -9.90 32.08
C PHE A 300 -10.85 -9.28 33.14
N ALA A 301 -12.00 -8.74 32.71
CA ALA A 301 -13.00 -8.13 33.58
C ALA A 301 -14.07 -9.12 34.08
N ASP A 302 -13.79 -10.42 34.03
CA ASP A 302 -14.76 -11.48 34.35
C ASP A 302 -15.45 -11.26 35.71
N GLY A 303 -16.78 -11.42 35.72
CA GLY A 303 -17.64 -11.15 36.88
C GLY A 303 -17.76 -9.67 37.31
N GLY A 304 -17.20 -8.72 36.56
CA GLY A 304 -17.24 -7.29 36.84
C GLY A 304 -18.19 -6.48 35.97
N VAL A 305 -18.61 -5.32 36.47
CA VAL A 305 -19.32 -4.31 35.67
C VAL A 305 -18.30 -3.57 34.79
N VAL A 306 -18.59 -3.41 33.50
CA VAL A 306 -17.69 -2.75 32.54
C VAL A 306 -18.34 -1.52 31.95
N HIS A 307 -17.61 -0.40 31.93
CA HIS A 307 -18.00 0.88 31.37
C HIS A 307 -17.13 1.25 30.17
N LEU A 308 -17.69 2.06 29.26
CA LEU A 308 -16.96 2.70 28.18
C LEU A 308 -17.68 3.96 27.69
N GLU A 309 -16.92 4.82 27.03
CA GLU A 309 -17.44 5.92 26.23
C GLU A 309 -17.23 5.67 24.74
N VAL A 310 -18.24 6.00 23.94
CA VAL A 310 -18.18 5.91 22.47
C VAL A 310 -18.87 7.10 21.84
N ARG A 311 -18.30 7.68 20.79
CA ARG A 311 -18.96 8.73 20.00
C ARG A 311 -20.35 8.30 19.55
N THR A 312 -21.31 9.21 19.63
CA THR A 312 -22.71 8.93 19.26
C THR A 312 -22.90 8.64 17.76
N ASP A 313 -21.95 9.05 16.91
CA ASP A 313 -21.96 8.82 15.46
C ASP A 313 -21.09 7.62 15.02
N ASN A 314 -20.58 6.81 15.96
CA ASN A 314 -19.80 5.61 15.67
C ASN A 314 -20.68 4.35 15.69
N ASP A 315 -21.57 4.24 14.69
CA ASP A 315 -22.55 3.15 14.57
C ASP A 315 -21.90 1.75 14.62
N ALA A 316 -20.72 1.60 14.01
CA ALA A 316 -20.00 0.33 13.97
C ALA A 316 -19.53 -0.11 15.36
N ALA A 317 -18.95 0.80 16.15
CA ALA A 317 -18.52 0.50 17.52
C ALA A 317 -19.73 0.27 18.43
N ILE A 318 -20.78 1.09 18.33
CA ILE A 318 -22.01 0.94 19.11
C ILE A 318 -22.64 -0.44 18.86
N ALA A 319 -22.75 -0.87 17.59
CA ALA A 319 -23.26 -2.20 17.24
C ALA A 319 -22.39 -3.33 17.81
N LEU A 320 -21.06 -3.17 17.78
CA LEU A 320 -20.14 -4.12 18.40
C LEU A 320 -20.39 -4.24 19.91
N TYR A 321 -20.41 -3.12 20.64
CA TYR A 321 -20.60 -3.13 22.10
C TYR A 321 -21.96 -3.72 22.49
N ARG A 322 -23.04 -3.34 21.80
CA ARG A 322 -24.38 -3.93 22.03
C ARG A 322 -24.38 -5.44 21.85
N SER A 323 -23.62 -5.97 20.88
CA SER A 323 -23.51 -7.42 20.67
C SER A 323 -22.81 -8.18 21.80
N PHE A 324 -22.10 -7.49 22.69
CA PHE A 324 -21.51 -8.04 23.91
C PHE A 324 -22.36 -7.76 25.17
N GLY A 325 -23.56 -7.20 25.01
CA GLY A 325 -24.48 -6.92 26.10
C GLY A 325 -24.29 -5.55 26.76
N PHE A 326 -23.55 -4.62 26.15
CA PHE A 326 -23.52 -3.24 26.62
C PHE A 326 -24.83 -2.51 26.29
N THR A 327 -25.33 -1.75 27.25
CA THR A 327 -26.50 -0.87 27.11
C THR A 327 -26.11 0.59 27.31
N ASP A 328 -26.78 1.51 26.62
CA ASP A 328 -26.64 2.94 26.85
C ASP A 328 -27.26 3.33 28.19
N VAL A 329 -26.48 4.01 29.04
CA VAL A 329 -26.92 4.50 30.36
C VAL A 329 -26.90 6.02 30.45
N GLY A 330 -26.47 6.73 29.39
CA GLY A 330 -26.44 8.18 29.36
C GLY A 330 -25.61 8.78 28.22
N VAL A 331 -25.78 10.08 28.00
CA VAL A 331 -25.05 10.84 26.99
C VAL A 331 -24.22 11.93 27.66
N ARG A 332 -22.92 11.95 27.36
CA ARG A 332 -21.98 13.01 27.74
C ARG A 332 -21.86 14.00 26.58
N ARG A 333 -22.46 15.19 26.76
CA ARG A 333 -22.43 16.25 25.75
C ARG A 333 -21.03 16.83 25.59
N ARG A 334 -20.59 17.04 24.35
CA ARG A 334 -19.28 17.62 23.99
C ARG A 334 -18.11 16.95 24.72
N TYR A 335 -18.19 15.63 24.85
CA TYR A 335 -17.18 14.85 25.56
C TYR A 335 -15.83 14.92 24.83
N TYR A 336 -15.85 14.80 23.50
CA TYR A 336 -14.66 14.94 22.68
C TYR A 336 -14.39 16.43 22.44
N ARG A 337 -13.33 16.94 23.09
CA ARG A 337 -13.11 18.40 23.22
C ARG A 337 -12.81 19.11 21.91
N VAL A 338 -12.13 18.44 20.99
CA VAL A 338 -11.67 19.05 19.73
C VAL A 338 -12.78 19.07 18.69
N SER A 339 -13.45 17.92 18.44
CA SER A 339 -14.61 17.86 17.53
C SER A 339 -15.89 18.43 18.12
N GLY A 340 -16.01 18.50 19.44
CA GLY A 340 -17.25 18.84 20.14
C GLY A 340 -18.30 17.72 20.11
N ALA A 341 -17.92 16.50 19.69
CA ALA A 341 -18.84 15.37 19.58
C ALA A 341 -19.33 14.87 20.95
N ASP A 342 -20.57 14.38 20.97
CA ASP A 342 -21.18 13.73 22.12
C ASP A 342 -20.70 12.28 22.23
N ALA A 343 -20.73 11.73 23.44
CA ALA A 343 -20.43 10.32 23.69
C ALA A 343 -21.58 9.63 24.42
N TYR A 344 -21.95 8.42 24.00
CA TYR A 344 -22.70 7.50 24.84
C TYR A 344 -21.78 6.95 25.93
N THR A 345 -22.26 6.95 27.16
CA THR A 345 -21.72 6.12 28.24
C THR A 345 -22.46 4.79 28.18
N MET A 346 -21.73 3.72 27.90
CA MET A 346 -22.30 2.38 27.81
C MET A 346 -21.81 1.52 28.98
N ARG A 347 -22.68 0.64 29.46
CA ARG A 347 -22.44 -0.24 30.61
C ARG A 347 -22.81 -1.67 30.28
N ARG A 348 -21.99 -2.63 30.69
CA ARG A 348 -22.29 -4.06 30.71
C ARG A 348 -22.31 -4.51 32.17
N GLU A 349 -23.42 -5.11 32.58
CA GLU A 349 -23.57 -5.71 33.91
C GLU A 349 -22.66 -6.93 34.06
N ALA A 350 -22.33 -7.28 35.31
CA ALA A 350 -21.66 -8.54 35.61
C ALA A 350 -22.53 -9.71 35.11
N GLN A 351 -21.92 -10.65 34.38
CA GLN A 351 -22.60 -11.82 33.81
C GLN A 351 -22.36 -13.08 34.64
#